data_AF-A0A3N4VFP8-F1
#
_entry.id   AF-A0A3N4VFP8-F1
#
_cell.length_a   1.000
_cell.length_b   1.000
_cell.length_c   1.000
_cell.angle_alpha   90.00
_cell.angle_beta   90.00
_cell.angle_gamma   90.00
#
_symmetry.space_group_name_H-M   'P 1'
#
loop_
_entity.id
_entity.type
_entity.pdbx_description
1 polymer ?
#
loop_
_entity_poly.entity_id
_entity_poly.type
_entity_poly.pdbx_seq_one_letter_code
_entity_poly.pdbx_strand_id
1 'polypeptide(L)' 'MPSIKIRSTHEPYRRCGVSHSRAPVIYPADRFDAKQLEILKADPYLVVEEVEDETEAAAERKAAAERETAAKAAAGKKAR' A
#
# COMPACT_ATOMS: atom_id res chain seq x y z
N MET A 1 -5.61 -13.91 -10.60
CA MET A 1 -4.20 -13.93 -10.09
C MET A 1 -4.22 -13.55 -8.61
N PRO A 2 -3.48 -14.21 -7.71
CA PRO A 2 -3.53 -13.88 -6.29
C PRO A 2 -3.12 -12.42 -6.06
N SER A 3 -3.94 -11.69 -5.31
CA SER A 3 -3.70 -10.29 -4.95
C SER A 3 -3.56 -10.17 -3.44
N ILE A 4 -2.84 -9.14 -2.99
CA ILE A 4 -2.55 -8.92 -1.58
C ILE A 4 -2.96 -7.50 -1.23
N LYS A 5 -3.91 -7.40 -0.32
CA LYS A 5 -4.40 -6.16 0.27
C LYS A 5 -3.58 -5.83 1.51
N ILE A 6 -2.92 -4.68 1.49
CA ILE A 6 -2.07 -4.22 2.59
C ILE A 6 -2.57 -2.88 3.10
N ARG A 7 -2.79 -2.76 4.41
CA ARG A 7 -3.08 -1.48 5.10
C ARG A 7 -2.21 -1.32 6.34
N SER A 8 -1.86 -0.09 6.67
CA SER A 8 -1.19 0.24 7.94
C SER A 8 -2.20 0.75 8.97
N THR A 9 -1.98 0.51 10.25
CA THR A 9 -2.77 1.15 11.31
C THR A 9 -2.28 2.56 11.62
N HIS A 10 -0.99 2.84 11.32
CA HIS A 10 -0.32 4.10 11.62
C HIS A 10 0.17 4.79 10.35
N GLU A 11 0.11 6.13 10.30
CA GLU A 11 0.64 6.93 9.19
C GLU A 11 1.57 8.03 9.74
N PRO A 12 2.72 8.32 9.11
CA PRO A 12 3.31 7.64 7.94
C PRO A 12 4.04 6.35 8.32
N TYR A 13 3.70 5.23 7.68
CA TYR A 13 4.41 3.96 7.85
C TYR A 13 5.08 3.54 6.55
N ARG A 14 6.35 3.11 6.63
CA ARG A 14 7.14 2.74 5.44
C ARG A 14 7.87 1.43 5.69
N ARG A 15 7.61 0.42 4.86
CA ARG A 15 8.30 -0.88 4.86
C ARG A 15 8.50 -1.38 3.44
N CYS A 16 9.56 -2.18 3.23
CA CYS A 16 9.90 -2.75 1.92
C CYS A 16 9.94 -1.72 0.77
N GLY A 17 10.37 -0.48 1.05
CA GLY A 17 10.43 0.61 0.08
C GLY A 17 9.05 1.18 -0.33
N VAL A 18 7.97 0.77 0.32
CA VAL A 18 6.60 1.22 0.08
C VAL A 18 6.10 2.01 1.27
N SER A 19 5.38 3.09 1.00
CA SER A 19 4.61 3.77 2.04
C SER A 19 3.27 3.10 2.19
N HIS A 20 3.01 2.55 3.36
CA HIS A 20 1.71 2.01 3.71
C HIS A 20 0.92 3.07 4.47
N SER A 21 -0.20 3.47 3.87
CA SER A 21 -1.16 4.38 4.50
C SER A 21 -2.23 3.59 5.25
N ARG A 22 -3.07 4.32 5.98
CA ARG A 22 -4.23 3.72 6.63
C ARG A 22 -5.33 3.25 5.68
N ALA A 23 -5.29 3.72 4.44
CA ALA A 23 -6.10 3.17 3.36
C ALA A 23 -5.54 1.81 2.90
N PRO A 24 -6.39 0.80 2.65
CA PRO A 24 -5.92 -0.44 2.08
C PRO A 24 -5.50 -0.24 0.63
N VAL A 25 -4.42 -0.91 0.26
CA VAL A 25 -3.85 -0.88 -1.08
C VAL A 25 -3.64 -2.31 -1.55
N ILE A 26 -4.13 -2.63 -2.74
CA ILE A 26 -4.05 -3.97 -3.30
C ILE A 26 -2.92 -4.05 -4.31
N TYR A 27 -1.95 -4.90 -4.00
CA TYR A 27 -0.80 -5.23 -4.82
C TYR A 27 -0.97 -6.63 -5.43
N PRO A 28 -0.38 -6.89 -6.60
CA PRO A 28 -0.26 -8.28 -7.08
C PRO A 28 0.68 -9.06 -6.16
N ALA A 29 0.42 -10.36 -5.96
CA ALA A 29 1.26 -11.21 -5.12
C ALA A 29 2.72 -11.24 -5.61
N ASP A 30 2.94 -11.13 -6.92
CA ASP A 30 4.28 -11.08 -7.52
C ASP A 30 5.08 -9.81 -7.18
N ARG A 31 4.46 -8.82 -6.55
CA ARG A 31 5.12 -7.56 -6.19
C ARG A 31 6.00 -7.69 -4.95
N PHE A 32 5.74 -8.68 -4.10
CA PHE A 32 6.49 -8.90 -2.87
C PHE A 32 7.03 -10.33 -2.83
N ASP A 33 8.32 -10.47 -2.59
CA ASP A 33 8.94 -11.78 -2.37
C ASP A 33 8.44 -12.42 -1.06
N ALA A 34 8.55 -13.74 -0.94
CA ALA A 34 8.18 -14.48 0.28
C ALA A 34 8.80 -13.88 1.56
N LYS A 35 10.09 -13.50 1.50
CA LYS A 35 10.78 -12.85 2.61
C LYS A 35 10.17 -11.50 2.99
N GLN A 36 9.71 -10.74 2.01
CA GLN A 36 9.05 -9.46 2.27
C GLN A 36 7.68 -9.68 2.87
N LEU A 37 6.92 -10.67 2.38
CA LEU A 37 5.63 -11.05 2.97
C LEU A 37 5.76 -11.50 4.42
N GLU A 38 6.79 -12.28 4.75
CA GLU A 38 7.09 -12.65 6.14
C GLU A 38 7.33 -11.42 7.01
N ILE A 39 8.12 -10.44 6.54
CA ILE A 39 8.34 -9.18 7.25
C ILE A 39 7.03 -8.41 7.43
N LEU A 40 6.23 -8.29 6.37
CA LEU A 40 4.96 -7.57 6.38
C LEU A 40 3.92 -8.23 7.29
N LYS A 41 3.89 -9.57 7.35
CA LYS A 41 3.02 -10.35 8.27
C LYS A 41 3.52 -10.35 9.71
N ALA A 42 4.84 -10.25 9.92
CA ALA A 42 5.44 -10.16 11.25
C ALA A 42 5.26 -8.78 11.88
N ASP A 43 5.00 -7.73 11.08
CA ASP A 43 4.84 -6.37 11.56
C ASP A 43 3.43 -6.17 12.17
N PRO A 44 3.30 -5.91 13.49
CA PRO A 44 2.00 -5.87 14.17
C PRO A 44 1.15 -4.65 13.78
N TYR A 45 1.76 -3.63 13.18
CA TYR A 45 1.07 -2.43 12.73
C TYR A 45 0.58 -2.52 11.29
N LEU A 46 0.91 -3.61 10.59
CA LEU A 46 0.56 -3.84 9.21
C LEU A 46 -0.44 -4.99 9.13
N VAL A 47 -1.49 -4.79 8.33
CA VAL A 47 -2.50 -5.81 8.07
C VAL A 47 -2.37 -6.22 6.61
N VAL A 48 -2.03 -7.48 6.41
CA VAL A 48 -1.86 -8.12 5.10
C VAL A 48 -2.97 -9.14 4.93
N GLU A 49 -3.80 -8.97 3.90
CA GLU A 49 -4.89 -9.88 3.55
C GLU A 49 -4.64 -10.39 2.12
N GLU A 50 -4.65 -11.71 1.94
CA GLU A 50 -4.56 -12.34 0.62
C GLU A 50 -5.97 -12.45 0.05
N VAL A 51 -6.21 -11.83 -1.10
CA VAL A 51 -7.52 -11.74 -1.75
C VAL A 51 -7.40 -12.34 -3.15
N GLU A 52 -8.20 -13.38 -3.43
CA GLU A 52 -8.25 -14.03 -4.75
C GLU A 52 -9.13 -13.26 -5.75
N ASP A 53 -10.01 -12.37 -5.25
CA ASP A 53 -10.96 -11.60 -6.06
C ASP A 53 -10.39 -10.27 -6.58
N GLU A 54 -10.29 -10.17 -7.91
CA GLU A 54 -9.78 -9.00 -8.62
C GLU A 54 -10.74 -7.78 -8.57
N THR A 55 -11.98 -7.96 -8.09
CA THR A 55 -13.03 -6.92 -8.16
C THR A 55 -12.85 -5.81 -7.12
N GLU A 56 -12.37 -6.12 -5.91
CA GLU A 56 -12.00 -5.08 -4.92
C GLU A 56 -10.64 -4.44 -5.25
N ALA A 57 -9.74 -5.19 -5.88
CA ALA A 57 -8.39 -4.77 -6.28
C ALA A 57 -8.37 -3.55 -7.21
N ALA A 58 -9.29 -3.50 -8.17
CA ALA A 58 -9.35 -2.42 -9.15
C ALA A 58 -9.89 -1.11 -8.55
N ALA A 59 -10.84 -1.17 -7.61
CA ALA A 59 -11.44 -0.01 -6.98
C ALA A 59 -10.46 0.72 -6.04
N GLU A 60 -9.68 -0.03 -5.25
CA GLU A 60 -8.71 0.55 -4.31
C GLU A 60 -7.43 1.04 -4.97
N ARG A 61 -6.98 0.44 -6.08
CA ARG A 61 -5.84 0.97 -6.87
C ARG A 61 -6.13 2.37 -7.42
N LYS A 62 -7.36 2.64 -7.83
CA LYS A 62 -7.78 3.96 -8.31
C LYS A 62 -7.68 5.00 -7.18
N ALA A 63 -8.12 4.63 -5.98
CA ALA A 63 -8.04 5.49 -4.80
C ALA A 63 -6.60 5.73 -4.28
N ALA A 64 -5.72 4.72 -4.39
CA ALA A 64 -4.31 4.84 -4.02
C ALA A 64 -3.52 5.72 -5.01
N ALA A 65 -3.76 5.57 -6.31
CA ALA A 65 -3.14 6.38 -7.36
C ALA A 65 -3.52 7.87 -7.24
N GLU A 66 -4.76 8.17 -6.86
CA GLU A 66 -5.24 9.55 -6.67
C GLU A 66 -4.69 10.24 -5.41
N ARG A 67 -4.20 9.46 -4.43
CA ARG A 67 -3.53 10.00 -3.22
C ARG A 67 -2.04 10.27 -3.44
N GLU A 68 -1.39 9.51 -4.31
CA GLU A 68 0.01 9.75 -4.70
C GLU A 68 0.15 11.07 -5.48
N THR A 69 -0.86 11.43 -6.29
CA THR A 69 -0.88 12.72 -7.00
C THR A 69 -1.13 13.91 -6.04
N ALA A 70 -1.89 13.73 -4.97
CA ALA A 70 -2.10 14.76 -3.95
C ALA A 70 -0.85 15.03 -3.08
N ALA A 71 -0.08 14.01 -2.74
CA ALA A 71 1.14 14.16 -1.92
C ALA A 71 2.27 14.90 -2.67
N LYS A 72 2.36 14.78 -4.00
CA LYS A 72 3.33 15.57 -4.80
C LYS A 72 2.94 17.04 -4.98
N ALA A 73 1.67 17.41 -4.84
CA ALA A 73 1.24 18.80 -4.99
C ALA A 73 1.68 19.71 -3.82
N ALA A 74 1.94 19.16 -2.64
CA ALA A 74 2.32 19.93 -1.45
C ALA A 74 3.82 20.29 -1.37
N ALA A 75 4.69 19.60 -2.10
CA ALA A 75 6.15 19.83 -2.06
C ALA A 75 6.64 20.97 -2.99
N GLY A 76 5.76 21.52 -3.85
CA GLY A 76 6.12 22.54 -4.84
C GLY A 76 6.02 24.00 -4.39
N LYS A 77 5.55 24.31 -3.16
CA LYS A 77 5.28 25.70 -2.74
C LYS A 77 6.10 26.16 -1.54
N LYS A 78 7.42 26.12 -1.64
CA LYS A 78 8.30 27.15 -1.04
C LYS A 78 9.38 27.56 -2.03
N ALA A 79 8.92 28.13 -3.15
CA ALA A 79 9.69 29.15 -3.86
C ALA A 79 9.39 30.50 -3.17
N ARG A 80 10.27 30.95 -2.29
CA ARG A 80 10.64 32.36 -2.10
C ARG A 80 11.76 32.50 -1.09
#